data_AF-A0A4U0S236-F1
#
_entry.id   AF-A0A4U0S236-F1
#
_cell.length_a   1.000
_cell.length_b   1.000
_cell.length_c   1.000
_cell.angle_alpha   90.00
_cell.angle_beta   90.00
_cell.angle_gamma   90.00
#
_symmetry.space_group_name_H-M   'P 1'
#
loop_
_entity.id
_entity.type
_entity.pdbx_description
1 polymer ?
#
loop_
_entity_poly.entity_id
_entity_poly.type
_entity_poly.pdbx_seq_one_letter_code
_entity_poly.pdbx_strand_id
1 'polypeptide(L)'
;MTVTVGGVTYDVEPGQVADAATQCSNTAGQVADQLNGLASFVEGMTEYWSGPAATQFQTLMEEFQAAANGIHLALTQISAGLSGTNENYTQAEEAAIKAEQQIQITEQNTANLT
;
A
#
# COMPACT_ATOMS: atom_id res chain seq x y z
N MET A 1 4.83 2.91 18.96
CA MET A 1 6.12 2.54 19.56
C MET A 1 7.13 3.40 18.83
N THR A 2 7.80 4.32 19.51
CA THR A 2 8.70 5.29 18.86
C THR A 2 10.11 4.71 18.81
N VAL A 3 10.79 4.85 17.66
CA VAL A 3 12.19 4.45 17.51
C VAL A 3 13.01 5.72 17.32
N THR A 4 14.08 5.87 18.11
CA THR A 4 15.00 7.00 18.01
C THR A 4 16.32 6.51 17.44
N VAL A 5 16.68 6.99 16.25
CA VAL A 5 17.98 6.77 15.61
C VAL A 5 18.59 8.15 15.30
N GLY A 6 19.85 8.38 15.66
CA GLY A 6 20.53 9.66 15.40
C GLY A 6 19.89 10.90 16.06
N GLY A 7 19.06 10.72 17.09
CA GLY A 7 18.35 11.83 17.75
C GLY A 7 17.05 12.28 17.07
N VAL A 8 16.60 11.59 16.02
CA VAL A 8 15.30 11.79 15.39
C VAL A 8 14.32 10.71 15.88
N THR A 9 13.14 11.13 16.34
CA THR A 9 12.09 10.23 16.83
C THR A 9 11.11 9.92 15.70
N TYR A 10 10.98 8.64 15.35
CA TYR A 10 10.01 8.15 14.38
C TYR A 10 8.82 7.51 15.11
N ASP A 11 7.59 7.97 14.84
CA ASP A 11 6.36 7.46 15.46
C ASP A 11 5.91 6.09 14.91
N VAL A 12 6.42 5.70 13.74
CA VAL A 12 6.11 4.43 13.06
C VAL A 12 7.40 3.81 12.54
N GLU A 13 7.65 2.54 12.89
CA GLU A 13 8.83 1.82 12.40
C GLU A 13 8.69 1.53 10.90
N PRO A 14 9.71 1.80 10.06
CA PRO A 14 9.63 1.56 8.61
C PRO A 14 9.18 0.13 8.23
N GLY A 15 9.58 -0.87 9.02
CA GLY A 15 9.13 -2.25 8.87
C GLY A 15 7.61 -2.43 9.03
N GLN A 16 6.98 -1.71 9.96
CA GLN A 16 5.52 -1.78 10.15
C GLN A 16 4.75 -1.18 8.96
N VAL A 17 5.31 -0.16 8.31
CA VAL A 17 4.72 0.45 7.11
C VAL A 17 4.83 -0.51 5.92
N ALA A 18 5.98 -1.20 5.78
CA ALA A 18 6.18 -2.23 4.75
C ALA A 18 5.23 -3.41 4.90
N ASP A 19 5.05 -3.89 6.13
CA ASP A 19 4.12 -4.97 6.45
C ASP A 19 2.68 -4.57 6.16
N ALA A 20 2.28 -3.35 6.53
CA ALA A 20 0.95 -2.82 6.25
C ALA A 20 0.70 -2.66 4.75
N ALA A 21 1.69 -2.24 3.96
CA ALA A 21 1.61 -2.18 2.50
C ALA A 21 1.36 -3.56 1.91
N THR A 22 2.13 -4.56 2.34
CA THR A 22 2.00 -5.95 1.91
C THR A 22 0.64 -6.52 2.28
N GLN A 23 0.15 -6.28 3.50
CA GLN A 23 -1.18 -6.69 3.94
C GLN A 23 -2.30 -6.04 3.11
N CYS A 24 -2.18 -4.76 2.77
CA CYS A 24 -3.14 -4.07 1.91
C CYS A 24 -3.18 -4.70 0.51
N SER A 25 -2.01 -4.98 -0.09
CA SER A 25 -1.91 -5.64 -1.40
C SER A 25 -2.53 -7.05 -1.38
N ASN A 26 -2.22 -7.86 -0.36
CA ASN A 26 -2.80 -9.19 -0.19
C ASN A 26 -4.32 -9.13 -0.02
N THR A 27 -4.82 -8.19 0.79
CA THR A 27 -6.26 -7.98 0.98
C THR A 27 -6.93 -7.54 -0.33
N ALA A 28 -6.27 -6.68 -1.12
CA ALA A 28 -6.77 -6.25 -2.43
C ALA A 28 -6.96 -7.44 -3.40
N GLY A 29 -6.02 -8.39 -3.39
CA GLY A 29 -6.11 -9.62 -4.18
C GLY A 29 -7.26 -10.52 -3.70
N GLN A 30 -7.33 -10.78 -2.40
CA GLN A 30 -8.40 -11.61 -1.82
C GLN A 30 -9.80 -11.05 -2.09
N VAL A 31 -9.97 -9.74 -1.96
CA VAL A 31 -11.25 -9.06 -2.25
C VAL A 31 -11.59 -9.18 -3.74
N ALA A 32 -10.62 -8.97 -4.63
CA ALA A 32 -10.84 -9.13 -6.07
C ALA A 32 -11.27 -10.57 -6.42
N ASP A 33 -10.61 -11.58 -5.85
CA ASP A 33 -10.95 -12.99 -6.08
C ASP A 33 -12.37 -13.32 -5.60
N GLN A 34 -12.76 -12.83 -4.42
CA GLN A 34 -14.12 -13.03 -3.88
C GLN A 34 -15.19 -12.36 -4.75
N LEU A 35 -14.93 -11.13 -5.20
CA LEU A 35 -15.87 -10.38 -6.04
C LEU A 35 -16.00 -11.02 -7.43
N ASN A 36 -14.90 -11.49 -8.01
CA ASN A 36 -14.93 -12.24 -9.27
C ASN A 36 -15.70 -13.56 -9.11
N GLY A 37 -15.49 -14.28 -8.01
CA GLY A 37 -16.24 -15.51 -7.70
C GLY A 37 -17.74 -15.26 -7.57
N LEU A 38 -18.14 -14.16 -6.92
CA LEU A 38 -19.54 -13.74 -6.83
C LEU A 38 -20.11 -13.38 -8.20
N ALA A 39 -19.38 -12.61 -9.01
CA ALA A 39 -19.80 -12.26 -10.37
C ALA A 39 -20.03 -13.53 -11.22
N SER A 40 -19.08 -14.47 -11.24
CA SER A 40 -19.23 -15.71 -12.00
C SER A 40 -20.38 -16.59 -11.52
N PHE A 41 -20.61 -16.68 -10.20
CA PHE A 41 -21.75 -17.41 -9.65
C PHE A 41 -23.08 -16.81 -10.14
N VAL A 42 -23.17 -15.48 -10.09
CA VAL A 42 -24.38 -14.74 -10.44
C VAL A 42 -24.61 -14.74 -11.96
N GLU A 43 -23.57 -14.64 -12.78
CA GLU A 43 -23.63 -14.83 -14.24
C GLU A 43 -24.10 -16.25 -14.62
N GLY A 44 -23.75 -17.27 -13.83
CA GLY A 44 -24.28 -18.63 -14.03
C GLY A 44 -25.80 -18.72 -13.87
N MET A 45 -26.42 -17.77 -13.17
CA MET A 45 -27.88 -17.73 -12.98
C MET A 45 -28.61 -17.00 -14.10
N THR A 46 -27.89 -16.31 -15.00
CA THR A 46 -28.49 -15.49 -16.07
C THR A 46 -29.32 -16.30 -17.05
N GLU A 47 -28.99 -17.58 -17.26
CA GLU A 47 -29.75 -18.47 -18.15
C GLU A 47 -31.20 -18.66 -17.70
N TYR A 48 -31.49 -18.45 -16.41
CA TYR A 48 -32.83 -18.54 -15.84
C TYR A 48 -33.59 -17.21 -15.88
N TRP A 49 -32.94 -16.10 -16.23
CA TRP A 49 -33.52 -14.77 -16.21
C TRP A 49 -33.76 -14.29 -17.63
N SER A 50 -34.99 -14.47 -18.12
CA SER A 50 -35.41 -14.03 -19.46
C SER A 50 -36.29 -12.78 -19.40
N GLY A 51 -36.20 -11.92 -20.42
CA GLY A 51 -37.04 -10.73 -20.57
C GLY A 51 -36.50 -9.52 -19.78
N PRO A 52 -37.38 -8.61 -19.30
CA PRO A 52 -36.96 -7.36 -18.65
C PRO A 52 -36.03 -7.52 -17.43
N ALA A 53 -36.10 -8.67 -16.76
CA ALA A 53 -35.20 -9.02 -15.65
C ALA A 53 -33.74 -9.19 -16.08
N ALA A 54 -33.50 -9.69 -17.30
CA ALA A 54 -32.15 -9.86 -17.85
C ALA A 54 -31.45 -8.52 -18.06
N THR A 55 -32.19 -7.51 -18.52
CA THR A 55 -31.66 -6.15 -18.74
C THR A 55 -31.32 -5.47 -17.42
N GLN A 56 -32.21 -5.51 -16.42
CA GLN A 56 -31.93 -4.97 -15.09
C GLN A 56 -30.73 -5.67 -14.43
N PHE A 57 -30.63 -6.97 -14.64
CA PHE A 57 -29.49 -7.73 -14.17
C PHE A 57 -28.17 -7.28 -14.79
N GLN A 58 -28.11 -7.11 -16.12
CA GLN A 58 -26.91 -6.60 -16.78
C GLN A 58 -26.48 -5.25 -16.21
N THR A 59 -27.43 -4.32 -15.99
CA THR A 59 -27.12 -3.03 -15.35
C THR A 59 -26.55 -3.21 -13.95
N LEU A 60 -27.16 -4.06 -13.12
CA LEU A 60 -26.65 -4.33 -11.77
C LEU A 60 -25.25 -4.97 -11.80
N MET A 61 -24.99 -5.81 -12.80
CA MET A 61 -23.72 -6.50 -12.96
C MET A 61 -22.61 -5.53 -13.40
N GLU A 62 -22.92 -4.57 -14.27
CA GLU A 62 -22.01 -3.47 -14.61
C GLU A 62 -21.69 -2.59 -13.40
N GLU A 63 -22.70 -2.21 -12.61
CA GLU A 63 -22.52 -1.42 -11.38
C GLU A 63 -21.66 -2.16 -10.35
N PHE A 64 -21.91 -3.45 -10.17
CA PHE A 64 -21.10 -4.31 -9.32
C PHE A 64 -19.64 -4.36 -9.78
N GLN A 65 -19.40 -4.59 -11.07
CA GLN A 65 -18.03 -4.67 -11.61
C GLN A 65 -17.30 -3.35 -11.43
N ALA A 66 -17.99 -2.21 -11.64
CA ALA A 66 -17.44 -0.89 -11.41
C ALA A 66 -17.05 -0.67 -9.93
N ALA A 67 -17.94 -1.03 -9.00
CA ALA A 67 -17.67 -0.94 -7.56
C ALA A 67 -16.51 -1.86 -7.13
N ALA A 68 -16.47 -3.09 -7.64
CA ALA A 68 -15.42 -4.06 -7.34
C ALA A 68 -14.03 -3.55 -7.78
N ASN A 69 -13.96 -3.02 -9.00
CA ASN A 69 -12.74 -2.40 -9.52
C ASN A 69 -12.32 -1.18 -8.69
N GLY A 70 -13.29 -0.38 -8.22
CA GLY A 70 -13.04 0.76 -7.35
C GLY A 70 -12.38 0.37 -6.01
N ILE A 71 -12.87 -0.71 -5.38
CA ILE A 71 -12.31 -1.22 -4.13
C ILE A 71 -10.88 -1.72 -4.34
N HIS A 72 -10.66 -2.54 -5.38
CA HIS A 72 -9.34 -3.06 -5.69
C HIS A 72 -8.33 -1.94 -5.98
N LEU A 73 -8.74 -0.93 -6.76
CA LEU A 73 -7.92 0.24 -7.07
C LEU A 73 -7.56 1.02 -5.80
N ALA A 74 -8.52 1.28 -4.92
CA ALA A 74 -8.29 2.01 -3.68
C ALA A 74 -7.27 1.29 -2.77
N LEU A 75 -7.41 -0.03 -2.59
CA LEU A 75 -6.48 -0.82 -1.77
C LEU A 75 -5.07 -0.86 -2.39
N THR A 76 -4.98 -0.95 -3.72
CA THR A 76 -3.71 -0.89 -4.44
C THR A 76 -3.03 0.48 -4.29
N GLN A 77 -3.79 1.57 -4.38
CA GLN A 77 -3.27 2.92 -4.16
C GLN A 77 -2.79 3.13 -2.71
N ILE A 78 -3.53 2.61 -1.72
CA ILE A 78 -3.10 2.64 -0.31
C ILE A 78 -1.78 1.88 -0.14
N SER A 79 -1.68 0.67 -0.71
CA SER A 79 -0.43 -0.10 -0.69
C SER A 79 0.73 0.67 -1.32
N ALA A 80 0.52 1.30 -2.48
CA ALA A 80 1.56 2.09 -3.15
C ALA A 80 1.97 3.32 -2.31
N GLY A 81 1.02 4.02 -1.69
CA GLY A 81 1.29 5.16 -0.82
C GLY A 81 2.09 4.79 0.43
N LEU A 82 1.79 3.63 1.03
CA LEU A 82 2.54 3.09 2.16
C LEU A 82 3.97 2.69 1.74
N SER A 83 4.13 2.01 0.61
CA SER A 83 5.47 1.66 0.09
C SER A 83 6.31 2.89 -0.21
N GLY A 84 5.75 3.91 -0.87
CA GLY A 84 6.47 5.17 -1.14
C GLY A 84 6.84 5.93 0.14
N THR A 85 5.99 5.86 1.17
CA THR A 85 6.29 6.42 2.49
C THR A 85 7.49 5.72 3.13
N ASN A 86 7.55 4.39 3.06
CA ASN A 86 8.68 3.61 3.56
C ASN A 86 10.00 3.96 2.83
N GLU A 87 9.98 4.03 1.50
CA GLU A 87 11.15 4.43 0.71
C GLU A 87 11.68 5.82 1.11
N ASN A 88 10.77 6.77 1.33
CA ASN A 88 11.13 8.11 1.79
C ASN A 88 11.78 8.09 3.18
N TYR A 89 11.29 7.25 4.10
CA TYR A 89 11.90 7.07 5.42
C TYR A 89 13.31 6.51 5.32
N THR A 90 13.52 5.42 4.56
CA THR A 90 14.84 4.82 4.39
C THR A 90 15.84 5.80 3.77
N GLN A 91 15.43 6.55 2.74
CA GLN A 91 16.30 7.56 2.11
C GLN A 91 16.67 8.69 3.07
N ALA A 92 15.72 9.17 3.87
CA ALA A 92 15.99 10.21 4.87
C ALA A 92 16.97 9.73 5.94
N GLU A 93 16.84 8.47 6.38
CA GLU A 93 17.74 7.87 7.37
C GLU A 93 19.16 7.67 6.82
N GLU A 94 19.31 7.16 5.60
CA GLU A 94 20.62 7.07 4.95
C GLU A 94 21.30 8.43 4.78
N ALA A 95 20.52 9.47 4.44
CA ALA A 95 21.03 10.82 4.31
C ALA A 95 21.50 11.39 5.67
N ALA A 96 20.73 11.15 6.74
CA ALA A 96 21.11 11.56 8.09
C ALA A 96 22.40 10.87 8.55
N ILE A 97 22.51 9.55 8.36
CA ILE A 97 23.71 8.78 8.71
C ILE A 97 24.94 9.30 7.96
N LYS A 98 24.83 9.58 6.66
CA LYS A 98 25.93 10.14 5.86
C LYS A 98 26.35 11.52 6.38
N ALA A 99 25.38 12.37 6.74
CA ALA A 99 25.66 13.69 7.30
C ALA A 99 26.39 13.60 8.65
N GLU A 100 25.94 12.72 9.54
CA GLU A 100 26.61 12.46 10.82
C GLU A 100 28.05 11.95 10.64
N GLN A 101 28.27 11.00 9.73
CA GLN A 101 29.62 10.50 9.42
C GLN A 101 30.54 11.62 8.91
N GLN A 102 30.01 12.51 8.07
CA GLN A 102 30.77 13.64 7.54
C GLN A 102 31.20 14.62 8.65
N ILE A 103 30.32 14.86 9.62
CA ILE A 103 30.61 15.70 10.79
C ILE A 103 31.72 15.07 11.63
N GLN A 104 31.62 13.77 11.95
CA GLN A 104 32.63 13.06 12.73
C GLN A 104 34.01 13.07 12.07
N ILE A 105 34.05 12.88 10.75
CA ILE A 105 35.30 12.96 9.97
C ILE A 105 35.91 14.37 10.07
N THR A 106 35.07 15.40 9.98
CA THR A 106 35.52 16.80 10.07
C THR A 106 36.08 17.12 11.46
N GLU A 107 35.41 16.67 12.52
CA GLU A 107 35.86 16.83 13.90
C GLU A 107 37.18 16.09 14.16
N GLN A 108 37.32 14.84 13.69
CA GLN A 108 38.58 14.09 13.78
C GLN A 108 39.73 14.78 13.06
N ASN A 109 39.48 15.31 11.87
CA ASN A 109 40.49 16.04 11.10
C ASN A 109 40.91 17.34 11.78
N THR A 110 39.99 18.02 12.45
CA THR A 110 40.27 19.25 13.19
C THR A 110 41.10 18.97 14.45
N ALA A 111 40.79 17.88 15.16
CA ALA A 111 41.54 17.44 16.34
C ALA A 111 42.97 16.98 16.03
N ASN A 112 43.21 16.42 14.84
CA ASN A 112 44.55 15.97 14.41
C ASN A 112 45.45 17.12 13.92
N LEU A 113 44.93 18.34 13.79
CA LEU A 113 45.67 19.55 13.37
C LEU A 113 46.06 20.47 14.54
N THR A 114 45.66 20.14 15.77
CA THR A 114 46.02 20.80 17.04
C THR A 114 46.92 19.92 17.89
#